data_AF-A0A5B1CB26-F1
#
_entry.id   AF-A0A5B1CB26-F1
#
_cell.length_a   1.000
_cell.length_b   1.000
_cell.length_c   1.000
_cell.angle_alpha   90.00
_cell.angle_beta   90.00
_cell.angle_gamma   90.00
#
_symmetry.space_group_name_H-M   'P 1'
#
loop_
_entity.id
_entity.type
_entity.pdbx_description
1 polymer ?
#
loop_
_entity_poly.entity_id
_entity_poly.type
_entity_poly.pdbx_seq_one_letter_code
_entity_poly.pdbx_strand_id
1 'polypeptide(L)'
;MSRSDLSDQPNPFAFAAIEGFQTASSSGKNSPSGKSHTESIRSRSSGSKSAVIKAAKYLLMIALVFAGLIAVRHVSGKWLLNQLTHDFDNLSAADQQKRLAQIEGFGPAAIPALVSAMAAQQTTTGRTAYDILRRFQNQWTVLSEKASTKRHSELVAAIASVAPRLPDDRTGWATALVQQSIMESVGQKTSEEKYLYRNANDALAILAHDHRSGPSILGSQDFAADSTDQSPRRLVAKARPLPVEKTDAGGQWTDWPPGSGNNIARSDTPSIYRSGSSKLNSSKLNSSNSGNQTSVRLRPVVPNQPIELKPIEKINNTASTGSAFDQPVKQAQSVETLVETALEVYDDRSVMHWLSSDDAQQRDAARLELLSRGFNDSQIDFSINLAHPDASVRLHFVNELSRHQDIDPRPWLKLMWGDESREVRLAVISVLGSLRGHDATSELRQLMSQERDPMVAAKIRDTLELGKQVRR
;
A
#
# COMPACT_ATOMS: atom_id res chain seq x y z
N MET A 1 -2.41 40.88 -24.62
CA MET A 1 -3.36 40.44 -25.65
C MET A 1 -4.14 39.26 -25.09
N SER A 2 -5.46 39.47 -25.03
CA SER A 2 -6.60 38.58 -24.78
C SER A 2 -6.47 37.42 -23.78
N ARG A 3 -6.97 37.69 -22.55
CA ARG A 3 -7.65 36.69 -21.71
C ARG A 3 -8.96 36.31 -22.41
N SER A 4 -9.09 35.05 -22.80
CA SER A 4 -10.34 34.48 -23.29
C SER A 4 -11.14 33.92 -22.09
N ASP A 5 -12.27 34.56 -21.86
CA ASP A 5 -13.43 34.07 -21.11
C ASP A 5 -13.75 32.63 -21.51
N LEU A 6 -13.76 31.72 -20.55
CA LEU A 6 -14.33 30.38 -20.70
C LEU A 6 -15.42 30.19 -19.65
N SER A 7 -16.60 30.70 -20.01
CA SER A 7 -17.92 30.10 -19.85
C SER A 7 -18.18 29.26 -18.59
N ASP A 8 -18.89 29.88 -17.66
CA ASP A 8 -19.95 29.26 -16.87
C ASP A 8 -20.88 28.43 -17.79
N GLN A 9 -20.89 27.11 -17.61
CA GLN A 9 -22.04 26.28 -17.97
C GLN A 9 -22.67 25.68 -16.70
N PRO A 10 -23.98 25.85 -16.48
CA PRO A 10 -24.67 25.26 -15.34
C PRO A 10 -24.77 23.74 -15.54
N ASN A 11 -24.35 23.01 -14.51
CA ASN A 11 -24.38 21.56 -14.42
C ASN A 11 -25.84 21.05 -14.39
N PRO A 12 -26.35 20.33 -15.41
CA PRO A 12 -27.76 19.96 -15.49
C PRO A 12 -28.18 18.79 -14.57
N PHE A 13 -27.28 18.31 -13.69
CA PHE A 13 -27.53 17.15 -12.82
C PHE A 13 -27.40 17.42 -11.31
N ALA A 14 -27.37 18.69 -10.89
CA ALA A 14 -27.43 19.05 -9.47
C ALA A 14 -28.84 18.86 -8.90
N PHE A 15 -29.27 17.61 -8.71
CA PHE A 15 -30.46 17.30 -7.92
C PHE A 15 -30.11 17.33 -6.43
N ALA A 16 -30.81 18.22 -5.73
CA ALA A 16 -30.73 18.45 -4.30
C ALA A 16 -30.79 17.15 -3.48
N ALA A 17 -29.78 16.97 -2.63
CA ALA A 17 -29.87 16.08 -1.49
C ALA A 17 -30.89 16.67 -0.50
N ILE A 18 -32.10 16.11 -0.48
CA ILE A 18 -33.08 16.36 0.57
C ILE A 18 -32.74 15.39 1.71
N GLU A 19 -31.82 15.80 2.59
CA GLU A 19 -31.67 15.21 3.91
C GLU A 19 -32.20 16.21 4.94
N GLY A 20 -33.43 15.94 5.39
CA GLY A 20 -34.13 16.73 6.39
C GLY A 20 -35.06 15.84 7.19
N PHE A 21 -34.51 14.90 7.93
CA PHE A 21 -35.24 14.14 8.96
C PHE A 21 -34.71 14.53 10.33
N GLN A 22 -35.14 15.71 10.81
CA GLN A 22 -34.96 16.10 12.21
C GLN A 22 -35.83 15.18 13.08
N THR A 23 -35.20 14.31 13.86
CA THR A 23 -35.82 13.64 14.99
C THR A 23 -35.96 14.65 16.12
N ALA A 24 -37.11 15.32 16.19
CA ALA A 24 -37.49 16.13 17.34
C ALA A 24 -37.71 15.23 18.57
N SER A 25 -36.67 15.02 19.36
CA SER A 25 -36.75 14.49 20.72
C SER A 25 -37.22 15.60 21.65
N SER A 26 -38.54 15.73 21.80
CA SER A 26 -39.14 16.68 22.76
C SER A 26 -39.21 16.02 24.14
N SER A 27 -38.18 16.25 24.96
CA SER A 27 -38.23 16.02 26.40
C SER A 27 -38.82 17.25 27.07
N GLY A 28 -40.14 17.23 27.26
CA GLY A 28 -40.89 18.30 27.93
C GLY A 28 -41.75 17.73 29.04
N LYS A 29 -41.14 17.46 30.20
CA LYS A 29 -41.87 17.28 31.47
C LYS A 29 -42.39 18.64 31.90
N ASN A 30 -43.69 18.88 31.80
CA ASN A 30 -44.39 19.87 32.62
C ASN A 30 -45.79 19.36 32.97
N SER A 31 -45.96 19.09 34.26
CA SER A 31 -47.27 18.92 34.89
C SER A 31 -47.99 20.27 34.96
N PRO A 32 -49.31 20.27 34.78
CA PRO A 32 -50.15 21.05 35.68
C PRO A 32 -51.30 20.21 36.24
N SER A 33 -51.34 20.17 37.56
CA SER A 33 -52.52 19.92 38.38
C SER A 33 -53.62 20.91 38.02
N GLY A 34 -54.81 20.42 37.67
CA GLY A 34 -55.92 21.28 37.24
C GLY A 34 -57.27 20.55 37.19
N LYS A 35 -57.95 20.59 38.33
CA LYS A 35 -59.32 20.17 38.67
C LYS A 35 -60.37 20.15 37.53
N SER A 36 -61.00 18.98 37.40
CA SER A 36 -62.45 18.72 37.28
C SER A 36 -63.36 19.82 36.71
N HIS A 37 -63.78 19.64 35.45
CA HIS A 37 -65.16 19.91 35.05
C HIS A 37 -65.66 18.82 34.10
N THR A 38 -66.56 17.99 34.62
CA THR A 38 -67.31 16.97 33.89
C THR A 38 -68.42 17.62 33.08
N GLU A 39 -68.17 17.86 31.79
CA GLU A 39 -69.22 18.24 30.84
C GLU A 39 -69.40 17.10 29.83
N SER A 40 -70.61 16.55 29.79
CA SER A 40 -70.98 15.38 29.03
C SER A 40 -71.02 15.67 27.52
N ILE A 41 -69.89 15.46 26.83
CA ILE A 41 -69.86 15.49 25.37
C ILE A 41 -70.43 14.18 24.84
N ARG A 42 -71.71 14.24 24.43
CA ARG A 42 -72.42 13.19 23.70
C ARG A 42 -71.60 12.72 22.48
N SER A 43 -71.36 11.42 22.45
CA SER A 43 -70.70 10.65 21.40
C SER A 43 -71.34 10.85 20.01
N ARG A 44 -70.68 11.63 19.14
CA ARG A 44 -70.83 11.56 17.67
C ARG A 44 -69.60 10.85 17.08
N SER A 45 -69.55 9.52 17.17
CA SER A 45 -68.37 8.73 16.75
C SER A 45 -68.54 7.90 15.47
N SER A 46 -69.61 8.07 14.70
CA SER A 46 -69.87 7.22 13.52
C SER A 46 -69.29 7.75 12.19
N GLY A 47 -68.79 8.99 12.12
CA GLY A 47 -68.26 9.57 10.87
C GLY A 47 -66.75 9.40 10.62
N SER A 48 -65.95 9.12 11.66
CA SER A 48 -64.48 9.14 11.57
C SER A 48 -63.89 7.92 10.84
N LYS A 49 -64.50 6.74 10.99
CA LYS A 49 -63.96 5.49 10.42
C LYS A 49 -63.91 5.50 8.89
N SER A 50 -64.83 6.18 8.22
CA SER A 50 -64.85 6.26 6.75
C SER A 50 -63.77 7.19 6.19
N ALA A 51 -63.39 8.25 6.92
CA ALA A 51 -62.31 9.15 6.53
C ALA A 51 -60.93 8.47 6.61
N VAL A 52 -60.69 7.70 7.67
CA VAL A 52 -59.43 6.95 7.85
C VAL A 52 -59.25 5.90 6.75
N ILE A 53 -60.30 5.16 6.40
CA ILE A 53 -60.24 4.16 5.31
C ILE A 53 -59.94 4.82 3.96
N LYS A 54 -60.53 5.99 3.68
CA LYS A 54 -60.22 6.74 2.45
C LYS A 54 -58.77 7.20 2.43
N ALA A 55 -58.26 7.78 3.52
CA ALA A 55 -56.87 8.20 3.63
C ALA A 55 -55.88 7.04 3.44
N ALA A 56 -56.16 5.88 4.03
CA ALA A 56 -55.34 4.68 3.85
C ALA A 56 -55.30 4.20 2.39
N LYS A 57 -56.42 4.26 1.66
CA LYS A 57 -56.45 3.93 0.23
C LYS A 57 -55.61 4.89 -0.61
N TYR A 58 -55.66 6.19 -0.33
CA TYR A 58 -54.83 7.17 -1.01
C TYR A 58 -53.34 6.97 -0.71
N LEU A 59 -52.97 6.68 0.54
CA LEU A 59 -51.59 6.36 0.91
C LEU A 59 -51.08 5.11 0.20
N LEU A 60 -51.91 4.07 0.08
CA LEU A 60 -51.54 2.85 -0.65
C LEU A 60 -51.33 3.13 -2.15
N MET A 61 -52.20 3.93 -2.77
CA MET A 61 -52.03 4.38 -4.16
C MET A 61 -50.72 5.16 -4.35
N ILE A 62 -50.40 6.11 -3.46
CA ILE A 62 -49.15 6.88 -3.52
C ILE A 62 -47.94 5.96 -3.34
N ALA A 63 -47.99 5.02 -2.39
CA ALA A 63 -46.92 4.06 -2.17
C ALA A 63 -46.68 3.17 -3.41
N LEU A 64 -47.75 2.75 -4.10
CA LEU A 64 -47.66 1.96 -5.32
C LEU A 64 -47.05 2.77 -6.47
N VAL A 65 -47.45 4.03 -6.66
CA VAL A 65 -46.85 4.94 -7.65
C VAL A 65 -45.37 5.17 -7.34
N PHE A 66 -45.01 5.37 -6.09
CA PHE A 66 -43.62 5.56 -5.67
C PHE A 66 -42.76 4.31 -5.90
N ALA A 67 -43.29 3.13 -5.57
CA ALA A 67 -42.64 1.85 -5.88
C ALA A 67 -42.45 1.66 -7.39
N GLY A 68 -43.45 2.05 -8.20
CA GLY A 68 -43.36 2.06 -9.66
C GLY A 68 -42.24 2.97 -10.16
N LEU A 69 -42.12 4.19 -9.62
CA LEU A 69 -41.05 5.13 -9.98
C LEU A 69 -39.67 4.61 -9.60
N ILE A 70 -39.51 3.97 -8.44
CA ILE A 70 -38.26 3.34 -8.02
C ILE A 70 -37.89 2.18 -8.98
N ALA A 71 -38.86 1.35 -9.34
CA ALA A 71 -38.64 0.25 -10.27
C ALA A 71 -38.22 0.76 -11.66
N VAL A 72 -38.92 1.77 -12.19
CA VAL A 72 -38.57 2.42 -13.47
C VAL A 72 -37.17 3.03 -13.41
N ARG A 73 -36.81 3.72 -12.32
CA ARG A 73 -35.47 4.26 -12.12
C ARG A 73 -34.40 3.16 -12.13
N HIS A 74 -34.66 2.03 -11.48
CA HIS A 74 -33.66 0.96 -11.42
C HIS A 74 -33.50 0.22 -12.75
N VAL A 75 -34.61 -0.04 -13.46
CA VAL A 75 -34.60 -0.70 -14.77
C VAL A 75 -34.01 0.21 -15.85
N SER A 76 -34.38 1.49 -15.87
CA SER A 76 -33.84 2.46 -16.83
C SER A 76 -32.34 2.64 -16.69
N GLY A 77 -31.81 2.64 -15.45
CA GLY A 77 -30.36 2.70 -15.22
C GLY A 77 -29.62 1.53 -15.87
N LYS A 78 -30.12 0.29 -15.71
CA LYS A 78 -29.52 -0.89 -16.33
C LYS A 78 -29.65 -0.87 -17.85
N TRP A 79 -30.80 -0.45 -18.37
CA TRP A 79 -31.01 -0.33 -19.81
C TRP A 79 -30.09 0.71 -20.44
N LEU A 80 -29.94 1.88 -19.81
CA LEU A 80 -29.07 2.96 -20.33
C LEU A 80 -27.60 2.58 -20.22
N LEU A 81 -27.19 1.90 -19.15
CA LEU A 81 -25.85 1.32 -19.05
C LEU A 81 -25.59 0.33 -20.18
N ASN A 82 -26.52 -0.61 -20.42
CA ASN A 82 -26.40 -1.58 -21.51
C ASN A 82 -26.31 -0.88 -22.89
N GLN A 83 -27.07 0.20 -23.07
CA GLN A 83 -27.04 1.00 -24.29
C GLN A 83 -25.71 1.74 -24.47
N LEU A 84 -25.11 2.27 -23.39
CA LEU A 84 -23.82 2.95 -23.44
C LEU A 84 -22.67 1.99 -23.73
N THR A 85 -22.78 0.75 -23.23
CA THR A 85 -21.82 -0.33 -23.51
C THR A 85 -22.03 -0.97 -24.88
N HIS A 86 -23.21 -0.84 -25.48
CA HIS A 86 -23.46 -1.31 -26.83
C HIS A 86 -22.59 -0.54 -27.84
N ASP A 87 -21.94 -1.28 -28.73
CA ASP A 87 -20.97 -0.78 -29.71
C ASP A 87 -19.76 -0.03 -29.13
N PHE A 88 -19.45 -0.22 -27.83
CA PHE A 88 -18.33 0.49 -27.19
C PHE A 88 -17.00 0.23 -27.92
N ASP A 89 -16.77 -1.00 -28.38
CA ASP A 89 -15.55 -1.41 -29.08
C ASP A 89 -15.41 -0.81 -30.49
N ASN A 90 -16.51 -0.34 -31.10
CA ASN A 90 -16.51 0.21 -32.46
C ASN A 90 -16.22 1.72 -32.51
N LEU A 91 -16.02 2.37 -31.36
CA LEU A 91 -15.83 3.81 -31.25
C LEU A 91 -14.37 4.23 -31.32
N SER A 92 -14.14 5.51 -31.61
CA SER A 92 -12.82 6.13 -31.48
C SER A 92 -12.36 6.17 -30.01
N ALA A 93 -11.04 6.23 -29.78
CA ALA A 93 -10.47 6.33 -28.43
C ALA A 93 -11.05 7.48 -27.60
N ALA A 94 -11.18 8.65 -28.24
CA ALA A 94 -11.72 9.84 -27.61
C ALA A 94 -13.19 9.67 -27.23
N ASP A 95 -13.99 8.99 -28.06
CA ASP A 95 -15.40 8.75 -27.79
C ASP A 95 -15.61 7.65 -26.74
N GLN A 96 -14.75 6.62 -26.73
CA GLN A 96 -14.72 5.62 -25.66
C GLN A 96 -14.45 6.28 -24.31
N GLN A 97 -13.46 7.16 -24.21
CA GLN A 97 -13.16 7.90 -22.97
C GLN A 97 -14.34 8.77 -22.51
N LYS A 98 -14.99 9.50 -23.43
CA LYS A 98 -16.20 10.28 -23.11
C LYS A 98 -17.33 9.39 -22.60
N ARG A 99 -17.54 8.22 -23.21
CA ARG A 99 -18.55 7.25 -22.73
C ARG A 99 -18.20 6.66 -21.37
N LEU A 100 -16.92 6.39 -21.09
CA LEU A 100 -16.49 5.93 -19.76
C LEU A 100 -16.80 6.96 -18.67
N ALA A 101 -16.61 8.25 -18.95
CA ALA A 101 -17.00 9.32 -18.02
C ALA A 101 -18.52 9.39 -17.79
N GLN A 102 -19.34 9.06 -18.79
CA GLN A 102 -20.79 8.93 -18.63
C GLN A 102 -21.17 7.67 -17.82
N ILE A 103 -20.48 6.56 -18.07
CA ILE A 103 -20.65 5.28 -17.36
C ILE A 103 -20.30 5.44 -15.87
N GLU A 104 -19.29 6.26 -15.53
CA GLU A 104 -18.94 6.59 -14.15
C GLU A 104 -20.15 7.12 -13.34
N GLY A 105 -21.04 7.89 -13.97
CA GLY A 105 -22.24 8.45 -13.33
C GLY A 105 -23.25 7.40 -12.83
N PHE A 106 -23.18 6.15 -13.29
CA PHE A 106 -24.01 5.05 -12.80
C PHE A 106 -23.46 4.44 -11.50
N GLY A 107 -22.29 4.90 -11.05
CA GLY A 107 -21.64 4.48 -9.83
C GLY A 107 -21.41 2.97 -9.82
N PRO A 108 -21.80 2.26 -8.75
CA PRO A 108 -21.48 0.85 -8.63
C PRO A 108 -22.10 -0.07 -9.70
N ALA A 109 -23.22 0.32 -10.30
CA ALA A 109 -23.80 -0.46 -11.39
C ALA A 109 -22.87 -0.49 -12.62
N ALA A 110 -21.97 0.48 -12.75
CA ALA A 110 -20.99 0.61 -13.82
C ALA A 110 -19.79 -0.34 -13.71
N ILE A 111 -19.55 -0.93 -12.53
CA ILE A 111 -18.34 -1.73 -12.25
C ILE A 111 -18.08 -2.80 -13.32
N PRO A 112 -19.05 -3.64 -13.72
CA PRO A 112 -18.81 -4.66 -14.74
C PRO A 112 -18.43 -4.08 -16.10
N ALA A 113 -19.06 -2.97 -16.50
CA ALA A 113 -18.79 -2.29 -17.77
C ALA A 113 -17.39 -1.67 -17.79
N LEU A 114 -16.97 -1.02 -16.69
CA LEU A 114 -15.64 -0.43 -16.55
C LEU A 114 -14.55 -1.51 -16.53
N VAL A 115 -14.78 -2.63 -15.83
CA VAL A 115 -13.83 -3.75 -15.84
C VAL A 115 -13.73 -4.38 -17.22
N SER A 116 -14.85 -4.53 -17.96
CA SER A 116 -14.81 -4.97 -19.35
C SER A 116 -14.02 -4.00 -20.24
N ALA A 117 -14.17 -2.69 -20.02
CA ALA A 117 -13.42 -1.67 -20.76
C ALA A 117 -11.90 -1.71 -20.46
N MET A 118 -11.46 -2.27 -19.33
CA MET A 118 -10.04 -2.55 -19.09
C MET A 118 -9.47 -3.56 -20.10
N ALA A 119 -10.30 -4.37 -20.77
CA ALA A 119 -9.88 -5.29 -21.83
C ALA A 119 -9.97 -4.70 -23.25
N ALA A 120 -10.38 -3.43 -23.43
CA ALA A 120 -10.55 -2.80 -24.74
C ALA A 120 -9.25 -2.78 -25.55
N GLN A 121 -9.27 -2.81 -26.88
CA GLN A 121 -8.02 -2.88 -27.67
C GLN A 121 -7.05 -1.71 -27.41
N GLN A 122 -7.58 -0.51 -27.13
CA GLN A 122 -6.79 0.70 -26.93
C GLN A 122 -6.36 0.88 -25.47
N THR A 123 -5.06 1.08 -25.25
CA THR A 123 -4.45 1.20 -23.91
C THR A 123 -4.95 2.42 -23.14
N THR A 124 -5.20 3.54 -23.82
CA THR A 124 -5.72 4.77 -23.23
C THR A 124 -7.13 4.60 -22.65
N THR A 125 -7.99 3.85 -23.33
CA THR A 125 -9.34 3.49 -22.86
C THR A 125 -9.27 2.59 -21.63
N GLY A 126 -8.46 1.52 -21.70
CA GLY A 126 -8.27 0.62 -20.57
C GLY A 126 -7.68 1.33 -19.34
N ARG A 127 -6.75 2.27 -19.56
CA ARG A 127 -6.17 3.08 -18.49
C ARG A 127 -7.20 4.00 -17.83
N THR A 128 -8.03 4.66 -18.64
CA THR A 128 -9.10 5.53 -18.13
C THR A 128 -10.09 4.74 -17.27
N ALA A 129 -10.47 3.53 -17.72
CA ALA A 129 -11.35 2.66 -16.96
C ALA A 129 -10.73 2.23 -15.61
N TYR A 130 -9.44 1.88 -15.60
CA TYR A 130 -8.69 1.59 -14.37
C TYR A 130 -8.68 2.78 -13.40
N ASP A 131 -8.40 4.00 -13.89
CA ASP A 131 -8.35 5.19 -13.05
C ASP A 131 -9.74 5.55 -12.47
N ILE A 132 -10.83 5.29 -13.20
CA ILE A 132 -12.20 5.41 -12.67
C ILE A 132 -12.45 4.37 -11.56
N LEU A 133 -12.12 3.10 -11.80
CA LEU A 133 -12.31 2.02 -10.82
C LEU A 133 -11.52 2.27 -9.53
N ARG A 134 -10.30 2.79 -9.63
CA ARG A 134 -9.49 3.18 -8.48
C ARG A 134 -10.13 4.32 -7.68
N ARG A 135 -10.73 5.31 -8.36
CA ARG A 135 -11.49 6.38 -7.69
C ARG A 135 -12.71 5.83 -6.96
N PHE A 136 -13.40 4.83 -7.53
CA PHE A 136 -14.51 4.15 -6.84
C PHE A 136 -14.05 3.46 -5.56
N GLN A 137 -12.94 2.70 -5.58
CA GLN A 137 -12.41 2.07 -4.36
C GLN A 137 -12.13 3.10 -3.26
N ASN A 138 -11.47 4.20 -3.60
CA ASN A 138 -11.20 5.27 -2.64
C ASN A 138 -12.49 5.86 -2.04
N GLN A 139 -13.57 5.96 -2.84
CA GLN A 139 -14.87 6.43 -2.36
C GLN A 139 -15.62 5.41 -1.50
N TRP A 140 -15.26 4.12 -1.54
CA TRP A 140 -15.94 3.11 -0.72
C TRP A 140 -15.49 3.13 0.74
N THR A 141 -14.35 3.78 1.04
CA THR A 141 -13.83 3.96 2.41
C THR A 141 -14.77 4.76 3.33
N VAL A 142 -15.64 5.61 2.77
CA VAL A 142 -16.65 6.36 3.54
C VAL A 142 -17.97 5.61 3.71
N LEU A 143 -18.14 4.45 3.06
CA LEU A 143 -19.35 3.64 3.17
C LEU A 143 -19.32 2.80 4.44
N SER A 144 -20.50 2.34 4.87
CA SER A 144 -20.56 1.31 5.91
C SER A 144 -19.86 0.03 5.46
N GLU A 145 -19.24 -0.69 6.41
CA GLU A 145 -18.48 -1.93 6.15
C GLU A 145 -19.25 -2.90 5.23
N LYS A 146 -20.53 -3.16 5.53
CA LYS A 146 -21.40 -4.03 4.71
C LYS A 146 -21.56 -3.52 3.27
N ALA A 147 -21.74 -2.21 3.08
CA ALA A 147 -21.89 -1.64 1.74
C ALA A 147 -20.56 -1.68 0.97
N SER A 148 -19.45 -1.37 1.63
CA SER A 148 -18.10 -1.43 1.06
C SER A 148 -17.74 -2.85 0.62
N THR A 149 -17.90 -3.85 1.51
CA THR A 149 -17.65 -5.28 1.20
C THR A 149 -18.47 -5.75 0.00
N LYS A 150 -19.74 -5.31 -0.10
CA LYS A 150 -20.56 -5.61 -1.27
C LYS A 150 -19.97 -5.01 -2.57
N ARG A 151 -19.43 -3.79 -2.54
CA ARG A 151 -18.81 -3.17 -3.73
C ARG A 151 -17.49 -3.84 -4.11
N HIS A 152 -16.64 -4.14 -3.15
CA HIS A 152 -15.39 -4.87 -3.40
C HIS A 152 -15.66 -6.27 -3.95
N SER A 153 -16.66 -6.99 -3.44
CA SER A 153 -17.03 -8.31 -3.98
C SER A 153 -17.59 -8.21 -5.41
N GLU A 154 -18.42 -7.21 -5.72
CA GLU A 154 -18.88 -6.91 -7.10
C GLU A 154 -17.69 -6.62 -8.04
N LEU A 155 -16.71 -5.84 -7.59
CA LEU A 155 -15.49 -5.53 -8.36
C LEU A 155 -14.62 -6.77 -8.61
N VAL A 156 -14.33 -7.55 -7.56
CA VAL A 156 -13.51 -8.75 -7.67
C VAL A 156 -14.18 -9.78 -8.59
N ALA A 157 -15.50 -9.97 -8.48
CA ALA A 157 -16.24 -10.86 -9.36
C ALA A 157 -16.19 -10.40 -10.84
N ALA A 158 -16.33 -9.09 -11.08
CA ALA A 158 -16.19 -8.54 -12.42
C ALA A 158 -14.77 -8.77 -12.98
N ILE A 159 -13.73 -8.51 -12.18
CA ILE A 159 -12.32 -8.75 -12.58
C ILE A 159 -12.10 -10.22 -12.91
N ALA A 160 -12.55 -11.14 -12.05
CA ALA A 160 -12.43 -12.58 -12.28
C ALA A 160 -13.05 -13.00 -13.63
N SER A 161 -14.20 -12.43 -14.01
CA SER A 161 -14.87 -12.75 -15.27
C SER A 161 -14.15 -12.23 -16.53
N VAL A 162 -13.40 -11.13 -16.41
CA VAL A 162 -12.67 -10.51 -17.54
C VAL A 162 -11.20 -10.98 -17.59
N ALA A 163 -10.66 -11.48 -16.47
CA ALA A 163 -9.25 -11.87 -16.35
C ALA A 163 -8.70 -12.73 -17.50
N PRO A 164 -9.40 -13.76 -18.03
CA PRO A 164 -8.90 -14.58 -19.14
C PRO A 164 -8.73 -13.83 -20.47
N ARG A 165 -9.41 -12.69 -20.63
CA ARG A 165 -9.42 -11.85 -21.84
C ARG A 165 -8.58 -10.59 -21.70
N LEU A 166 -8.02 -10.35 -20.51
CA LEU A 166 -7.28 -9.14 -20.23
C LEU A 166 -5.92 -9.17 -20.96
N PRO A 167 -5.51 -8.09 -21.65
CA PRO A 167 -4.17 -7.96 -22.19
C PRO A 167 -3.08 -8.02 -21.11
N ASP A 168 -1.91 -8.58 -21.46
CA ASP A 168 -0.83 -8.86 -20.50
C ASP A 168 -0.30 -7.60 -19.82
N ASP A 169 -0.22 -6.49 -20.56
CA ASP A 169 0.19 -5.17 -20.10
C ASP A 169 -0.76 -4.59 -19.03
N ARG A 170 -1.96 -5.17 -18.88
CA ARG A 170 -3.02 -4.69 -17.98
C ARG A 170 -3.30 -5.62 -16.82
N THR A 171 -2.74 -6.83 -16.83
CA THR A 171 -2.82 -7.77 -15.70
C THR A 171 -2.38 -7.12 -14.40
N GLY A 172 -1.32 -6.31 -14.44
CA GLY A 172 -0.83 -5.55 -13.29
C GLY A 172 -1.84 -4.55 -12.72
N TRP A 173 -2.67 -3.94 -13.56
CA TRP A 173 -3.73 -3.03 -13.11
C TRP A 173 -4.84 -3.79 -12.39
N ALA A 174 -5.29 -4.91 -12.96
CA ALA A 174 -6.29 -5.77 -12.32
C ALA A 174 -5.79 -6.35 -11.00
N THR A 175 -4.54 -6.84 -10.96
CA THR A 175 -3.89 -7.31 -9.73
C THR A 175 -3.89 -6.22 -8.64
N ALA A 176 -3.55 -4.98 -8.98
CA ALA A 176 -3.54 -3.87 -8.03
C ALA A 176 -4.94 -3.60 -7.45
N LEU A 177 -5.99 -3.58 -8.29
CA LEU A 177 -7.38 -3.39 -7.81
C LEU A 177 -7.83 -4.51 -6.88
N VAL A 178 -7.49 -5.77 -7.21
CA VAL A 178 -7.85 -6.92 -6.37
C VAL A 178 -7.10 -6.89 -5.04
N GLN A 179 -5.79 -6.62 -5.05
CA GLN A 179 -4.99 -6.50 -3.83
C GLN A 179 -5.48 -5.38 -2.91
N GLN A 180 -5.80 -4.20 -3.47
CA GLN A 180 -6.39 -3.11 -2.69
C GLN A 180 -7.74 -3.53 -2.09
N SER A 181 -8.58 -4.25 -2.84
CA SER A 181 -9.85 -4.76 -2.33
C SER A 181 -9.66 -5.78 -1.19
N ILE A 182 -8.63 -6.62 -1.25
CA ILE A 182 -8.28 -7.52 -0.14
C ILE A 182 -7.90 -6.68 1.08
N MET A 183 -6.98 -5.73 0.93
CA MET A 183 -6.47 -4.89 2.03
C MET A 183 -7.58 -4.10 2.73
N GLU A 184 -8.52 -3.53 1.98
CA GLU A 184 -9.63 -2.74 2.52
C GLU A 184 -10.74 -3.62 3.13
N SER A 185 -10.75 -4.94 2.86
CA SER A 185 -11.73 -5.89 3.41
C SER A 185 -11.15 -6.85 4.46
N VAL A 186 -9.94 -6.60 4.97
CA VAL A 186 -9.29 -7.43 6.00
C VAL A 186 -9.95 -7.22 7.36
N GLY A 187 -11.06 -7.95 7.58
CA GLY A 187 -11.65 -8.24 8.89
C GLY A 187 -11.89 -9.74 9.10
N GLN A 188 -12.15 -10.49 8.02
CA GLN A 188 -12.53 -11.92 7.98
C GLN A 188 -13.57 -12.36 9.03
N LYS A 189 -14.40 -11.44 9.54
CA LYS A 189 -15.40 -11.73 10.57
C LYS A 189 -16.66 -12.34 9.96
N THR A 190 -17.04 -11.87 8.78
CA THR A 190 -18.30 -12.26 8.12
C THR A 190 -18.07 -13.35 7.06
N SER A 191 -19.12 -14.12 6.75
CA SER A 191 -19.09 -15.09 5.64
C SER A 191 -18.94 -14.40 4.28
N GLU A 192 -19.43 -13.16 4.13
CA GLU A 192 -19.29 -12.34 2.93
C GLU A 192 -17.82 -11.96 2.67
N GLU A 193 -17.08 -11.53 3.69
CA GLU A 193 -15.63 -11.26 3.58
C GLU A 193 -14.83 -12.51 3.23
N LYS A 194 -15.17 -13.67 3.81
CA LYS A 194 -14.52 -14.94 3.48
C LYS A 194 -14.75 -15.33 2.01
N TYR A 195 -15.96 -15.09 1.49
CA TYR A 195 -16.29 -15.32 0.09
C TYR A 195 -15.52 -14.36 -0.83
N LEU A 196 -15.46 -13.07 -0.49
CA LEU A 196 -14.66 -12.08 -1.19
C LEU A 196 -13.19 -12.49 -1.25
N TYR A 197 -12.59 -12.88 -0.12
CA TYR A 197 -11.19 -13.28 -0.05
C TYR A 197 -10.88 -14.50 -0.94
N ARG A 198 -11.77 -15.50 -0.96
CA ARG A 198 -11.64 -16.66 -1.86
C ARG A 198 -11.71 -16.24 -3.33
N ASN A 199 -12.73 -15.49 -3.71
CA ASN A 199 -12.87 -14.99 -5.08
C ASN A 199 -11.69 -14.12 -5.52
N ALA A 200 -11.12 -13.34 -4.59
CA ALA A 200 -9.97 -12.49 -4.86
C ALA A 200 -8.71 -13.32 -5.13
N ASN A 201 -8.47 -14.36 -4.32
CA ASN A 201 -7.36 -15.29 -4.58
C ASN A 201 -7.54 -16.08 -5.87
N ASP A 202 -8.76 -16.51 -6.19
CA ASP A 202 -9.07 -17.17 -7.47
C ASP A 202 -8.81 -16.22 -8.65
N ALA A 203 -9.23 -14.96 -8.55
CA ALA A 203 -8.94 -13.93 -9.55
C ALA A 203 -7.44 -13.69 -9.71
N LEU A 204 -6.69 -13.60 -8.60
CA LEU A 204 -5.24 -13.46 -8.62
C LEU A 204 -4.55 -14.69 -9.22
N ALA A 205 -5.04 -15.89 -8.95
CA ALA A 205 -4.52 -17.13 -9.54
C ALA A 205 -4.72 -17.14 -11.06
N ILE A 206 -5.90 -16.75 -11.56
CA ILE A 206 -6.18 -16.62 -13.00
C ILE A 206 -5.26 -15.57 -13.64
N LEU A 207 -5.12 -14.39 -13.01
CA LEU A 207 -4.24 -13.32 -13.49
C LEU A 207 -2.75 -13.71 -13.47
N ALA A 208 -2.34 -14.63 -12.59
CA ALA A 208 -0.96 -15.12 -12.49
C ALA A 208 -0.67 -16.34 -13.38
N HIS A 209 -1.70 -17.15 -13.71
CA HIS A 209 -1.56 -18.39 -14.49
C HIS A 209 -1.44 -18.18 -15.99
N ASP A 210 -1.74 -16.99 -16.51
CA ASP A 210 -1.48 -16.74 -17.93
C ASP A 210 0.05 -16.64 -18.10
N HIS A 211 0.66 -17.71 -18.60
CA HIS A 211 2.08 -17.84 -18.99
C HIS A 211 2.53 -16.83 -20.06
N ARG A 212 1.77 -15.76 -20.25
CA ARG A 212 2.06 -14.62 -21.09
C ARG A 212 3.00 -13.66 -20.36
N SER A 213 4.15 -14.22 -19.99
CA SER A 213 5.37 -13.42 -19.89
C SER A 213 5.62 -12.85 -21.29
N GLY A 214 5.01 -11.71 -21.60
CA GLY A 214 5.35 -10.94 -22.80
C GLY A 214 6.88 -10.82 -22.92
N PRO A 215 7.42 -10.70 -24.15
CA PRO A 215 8.86 -10.76 -24.40
C PRO A 215 9.60 -9.88 -23.38
N SER A 216 10.41 -10.54 -22.56
CA SER A 216 11.21 -9.87 -21.56
C SER A 216 12.09 -8.85 -22.30
N ILE A 217 11.98 -7.57 -21.95
CA ILE A 217 12.68 -6.42 -22.57
C ILE A 217 14.21 -6.59 -22.56
N LEU A 218 14.72 -7.60 -21.86
CA LEU A 218 16.13 -7.97 -21.81
C LEU A 218 16.61 -8.79 -23.03
N GLY A 219 15.75 -9.11 -24.01
CA GLY A 219 16.07 -10.06 -25.10
C GLY A 219 16.20 -9.53 -26.53
N SER A 220 15.72 -8.33 -26.87
CA SER A 220 15.80 -7.81 -28.24
C SER A 220 16.27 -6.36 -28.25
N GLN A 221 17.58 -6.24 -28.38
CA GLN A 221 18.36 -5.03 -28.50
C GLN A 221 18.16 -4.44 -29.91
N ASP A 222 17.06 -3.71 -30.13
CA ASP A 222 16.91 -2.77 -31.25
C ASP A 222 16.08 -1.57 -30.77
N PHE A 223 16.76 -0.63 -30.11
CA PHE A 223 16.22 0.67 -29.73
C PHE A 223 16.25 1.60 -30.97
N ALA A 224 15.26 1.48 -31.85
CA ALA A 224 14.97 2.54 -32.81
C ALA A 224 14.24 3.69 -32.09
N ALA A 225 14.82 4.89 -32.16
CA ALA A 225 14.59 6.04 -31.29
C ALA A 225 13.33 6.87 -31.57
N ASP A 226 12.24 6.27 -32.05
CA ASP A 226 11.06 7.04 -32.49
C ASP A 226 9.72 6.41 -32.08
N SER A 227 9.44 6.37 -30.78
CA SER A 227 8.09 6.03 -30.29
C SER A 227 7.70 6.91 -29.09
N THR A 228 6.81 7.86 -29.37
CA THR A 228 6.10 8.73 -28.42
C THR A 228 5.06 8.00 -27.56
N ASP A 229 5.10 6.66 -27.51
CA ASP A 229 4.14 5.84 -26.79
C ASP A 229 4.75 5.38 -25.46
N GLN A 230 4.65 6.26 -24.44
CA GLN A 230 5.14 6.02 -23.08
C GLN A 230 4.19 5.06 -22.33
N SER A 231 4.13 3.80 -22.73
CA SER A 231 3.56 2.76 -21.86
C SER A 231 4.60 2.36 -20.80
N PRO A 232 4.23 2.31 -19.50
CA PRO A 232 5.16 1.98 -18.42
C PRO A 232 5.68 0.55 -18.60
N ARG A 233 6.98 0.43 -18.89
CA ARG A 233 7.68 -0.85 -19.05
C ARG A 233 7.83 -1.52 -17.68
N ARG A 234 7.18 -2.67 -17.47
CA ARG A 234 7.23 -3.41 -16.21
C ARG A 234 8.58 -4.13 -16.08
N LEU A 235 9.30 -3.86 -15.00
CA LEU A 235 10.38 -4.73 -14.54
C LEU A 235 9.75 -6.04 -14.06
N VAL A 236 9.93 -7.10 -14.84
CA VAL A 236 9.54 -8.45 -14.40
C VAL A 236 10.53 -8.87 -13.31
N ALA A 237 10.17 -8.63 -12.06
CA ALA A 237 10.84 -9.27 -10.93
C ALA A 237 10.54 -10.76 -11.01
N LYS A 238 11.41 -11.48 -11.74
CA LYS A 238 11.34 -12.93 -11.83
C LYS A 238 11.67 -13.45 -10.43
N ALA A 239 10.66 -13.92 -9.70
CA ALA A 239 10.80 -14.58 -8.42
C ALA A 239 11.44 -15.99 -8.59
N ARG A 240 12.55 -16.07 -9.34
CA ARG A 240 13.48 -17.16 -9.16
C ARG A 240 14.21 -16.85 -7.86
N PRO A 241 14.20 -17.74 -6.85
CA PRO A 241 15.05 -17.57 -5.68
C PRO A 241 16.47 -17.36 -6.22
N LEU A 242 17.07 -16.23 -5.85
CA LEU A 242 18.47 -15.95 -6.16
C LEU A 242 19.26 -17.17 -5.68
N PRO A 243 20.14 -17.75 -6.52
CA PRO A 243 21.04 -18.78 -6.03
C PRO A 243 21.87 -18.15 -4.92
N VAL A 244 21.54 -18.49 -3.68
CA VAL A 244 22.40 -18.31 -2.52
C VAL A 244 23.56 -19.29 -2.71
N GLU A 245 24.48 -18.93 -3.60
CA GLU A 245 25.85 -19.36 -3.43
C GLU A 245 26.26 -18.87 -2.05
N LYS A 246 26.73 -19.80 -1.23
CA LYS A 246 27.20 -19.59 0.12
C LYS A 246 28.38 -18.63 0.04
N THR A 247 28.12 -17.33 0.07
CA THR A 247 29.16 -16.33 0.26
C THR A 247 29.74 -16.57 1.64
N ASP A 248 31.01 -16.94 1.67
CA ASP A 248 31.75 -17.24 2.89
C ASP A 248 31.55 -16.12 3.92
N ALA A 249 31.12 -16.53 5.12
CA ALA A 249 30.79 -15.69 6.27
C ALA A 249 32.04 -15.02 6.90
N GLY A 250 32.83 -14.30 6.11
CA GLY A 250 34.06 -13.62 6.53
C GLY A 250 34.10 -12.12 6.24
N GLY A 251 33.08 -11.54 5.61
CA GLY A 251 33.01 -10.11 5.33
C GLY A 251 32.17 -9.36 6.36
N GLN A 252 32.85 -8.65 7.27
CA GLN A 252 32.29 -7.81 8.33
C GLN A 252 31.32 -6.75 7.76
N TRP A 253 30.01 -6.94 7.97
CA TRP A 253 28.96 -5.94 7.73
C TRP A 253 28.40 -5.36 9.06
N THR A 254 28.89 -5.81 10.22
CA THR A 254 28.32 -5.51 11.54
C THR A 254 28.68 -4.16 12.16
N ASP A 255 29.31 -3.24 11.44
CA ASP A 255 29.74 -1.92 11.97
C ASP A 255 28.74 -0.80 11.63
N TRP A 256 27.46 -0.99 11.97
CA TRP A 256 26.46 0.07 11.89
C TRP A 256 25.52 0.06 13.10
N PRO A 257 25.31 1.19 13.80
CA PRO A 257 25.93 2.51 13.61
C PRO A 257 27.38 2.54 14.12
N PRO A 258 28.25 3.47 13.64
CA PRO A 258 29.63 3.55 14.09
C PRO A 258 29.68 3.94 15.58
N GLY A 259 29.83 2.94 16.45
CA GLY A 259 30.03 3.15 17.87
C GLY A 259 31.32 3.92 18.13
N SER A 260 31.24 4.96 18.95
CA SER A 260 32.41 5.63 19.52
C SER A 260 33.26 4.59 20.25
N GLY A 261 34.50 4.39 19.82
CA GLY A 261 35.49 3.60 20.54
C GLY A 261 35.79 4.23 21.90
N ASN A 262 35.03 3.83 22.93
CA ASN A 262 35.35 4.10 24.32
C ASN A 262 36.08 2.89 24.91
N ASN A 263 37.38 2.80 24.60
CA ASN A 263 38.32 2.02 25.40
C ASN A 263 38.64 2.83 26.67
N ILE A 264 38.00 2.49 27.78
CA ILE A 264 38.45 2.90 29.13
C ILE A 264 38.69 1.66 29.98
N ALA A 265 39.99 1.35 30.10
CA ALA A 265 40.68 0.89 31.30
C ALA A 265 39.96 -0.05 32.29
N ARG A 266 40.40 -1.32 32.29
CA ARG A 266 40.72 -2.01 33.55
C ARG A 266 42.16 -2.49 33.51
N SER A 267 42.95 -1.91 34.39
CA SER A 267 44.30 -2.30 34.79
C SER A 267 44.32 -3.73 35.31
N ASP A 268 45.32 -4.52 34.90
CA ASP A 268 46.24 -5.14 35.85
C ASP A 268 47.45 -5.78 35.15
N THR A 269 48.60 -5.62 35.82
CA THR A 269 49.93 -6.23 35.64
C THR A 269 50.95 -5.57 34.66
N PRO A 270 52.15 -5.21 35.16
CA PRO A 270 53.26 -4.74 34.34
C PRO A 270 54.18 -5.90 33.96
N SER A 271 54.69 -5.93 32.72
CA SER A 271 55.97 -6.59 32.47
C SER A 271 56.81 -5.80 31.47
N ILE A 272 57.98 -5.42 31.97
CA ILE A 272 59.12 -4.83 31.29
C ILE A 272 59.83 -5.97 30.56
N TYR A 273 60.09 -5.86 29.25
CA TYR A 273 61.30 -6.37 28.57
C TYR A 273 61.32 -5.77 27.14
N ARG A 274 62.16 -4.76 26.85
CA ARG A 274 63.56 -4.85 26.40
C ARG A 274 63.72 -5.30 24.94
N SER A 275 64.07 -4.31 24.11
CA SER A 275 64.97 -4.35 22.94
C SER A 275 64.74 -5.34 21.78
N GLY A 276 64.71 -4.78 20.57
CA GLY A 276 65.73 -5.14 19.57
C GLY A 276 65.25 -5.89 18.33
N SER A 277 65.27 -5.16 17.20
CA SER A 277 65.90 -5.54 15.93
C SER A 277 65.80 -6.99 15.43
N SER A 278 65.29 -7.14 14.19
CA SER A 278 65.96 -7.79 13.04
C SER A 278 65.14 -8.83 12.28
N LYS A 279 65.12 -8.61 10.97
CA LYS A 279 65.31 -9.57 9.87
C LYS A 279 64.21 -10.61 9.58
N LEU A 280 63.62 -10.43 8.39
CA LEU A 280 63.62 -11.39 7.27
C LEU A 280 64.12 -12.80 7.63
N ASN A 281 63.25 -13.79 7.54
CA ASN A 281 63.63 -15.02 6.83
C ASN A 281 62.45 -15.83 6.33
N SER A 282 62.64 -16.29 5.10
CA SER A 282 61.84 -17.23 4.32
C SER A 282 62.16 -18.69 4.66
N SER A 283 61.14 -19.52 4.78
CA SER A 283 61.20 -21.00 4.72
C SER A 283 59.77 -21.47 4.46
N LYS A 284 59.37 -22.07 3.32
CA LYS A 284 59.78 -23.34 2.68
C LYS A 284 59.75 -24.55 3.63
N LEU A 285 58.63 -25.27 3.63
CA LEU A 285 58.43 -26.74 3.51
C LEU A 285 57.02 -27.06 4.08
N ASN A 286 56.08 -27.54 3.27
CA ASN A 286 55.80 -28.93 2.85
C ASN A 286 54.94 -29.75 3.82
N SER A 287 53.81 -30.24 3.27
CA SER A 287 53.09 -31.49 3.57
C SER A 287 52.40 -31.58 4.95
N SER A 288 51.19 -32.10 5.13
CA SER A 288 50.26 -32.88 4.31
C SER A 288 49.03 -33.21 5.19
N ASN A 289 47.81 -32.88 4.74
CA ASN A 289 46.53 -33.55 5.08
C ASN A 289 45.43 -32.83 4.29
N SER A 290 44.91 -33.34 3.17
CA SER A 290 43.97 -34.47 3.00
C SER A 290 42.70 -34.34 3.84
N GLY A 291 41.62 -33.87 3.20
CA GLY A 291 40.29 -33.73 3.80
C GLY A 291 39.29 -32.94 2.95
N ASN A 292 38.95 -33.45 1.77
CA ASN A 292 37.73 -33.20 0.99
C ASN A 292 37.23 -31.74 0.82
N GLN A 293 37.75 -31.06 -0.22
CA GLN A 293 37.03 -29.98 -0.89
C GLN A 293 36.90 -30.31 -2.38
N THR A 294 35.68 -30.64 -2.80
CA THR A 294 35.28 -30.75 -4.21
C THR A 294 35.21 -29.35 -4.82
N SER A 295 36.36 -28.85 -5.29
CA SER A 295 36.38 -27.68 -6.17
C SER A 295 36.04 -28.12 -7.59
N VAL A 296 34.83 -27.76 -8.04
CA VAL A 296 34.42 -27.90 -9.44
C VAL A 296 35.16 -26.84 -10.24
N ARG A 297 36.25 -27.26 -10.89
CA ARG A 297 37.04 -26.42 -11.79
C ARG A 297 36.31 -26.28 -13.13
N LEU A 298 35.68 -25.13 -13.36
CA LEU A 298 35.06 -24.80 -14.66
C LEU A 298 36.13 -24.79 -15.75
N ARG A 299 35.95 -25.65 -16.76
CA ARG A 299 36.78 -25.64 -17.98
C ARG A 299 36.21 -24.62 -18.97
N PRO A 300 37.05 -23.81 -19.63
CA PRO A 300 36.60 -22.91 -20.68
C PRO A 300 36.01 -23.72 -21.85
N VAL A 301 34.77 -23.40 -22.22
CA VAL A 301 34.05 -24.00 -23.34
C VAL A 301 34.66 -23.48 -24.65
N VAL A 302 35.14 -24.40 -25.48
CA VAL A 302 35.69 -24.09 -26.81
C VAL A 302 34.52 -23.80 -27.77
N PRO A 303 34.48 -22.65 -28.45
CA PRO A 303 33.43 -22.37 -29.42
C PRO A 303 33.60 -23.30 -30.65
N ASN A 304 32.51 -23.96 -31.07
CA ASN A 304 32.37 -24.90 -32.20
C ASN A 304 32.46 -26.42 -31.93
N GLN A 305 32.21 -26.90 -30.71
CA GLN A 305 31.96 -28.34 -30.52
C GLN A 305 30.45 -28.65 -30.59
N PRO A 306 29.99 -29.51 -31.53
CA PRO A 306 28.59 -29.94 -31.57
C PRO A 306 28.28 -30.76 -30.31
N ILE A 307 27.33 -30.27 -29.51
CA ILE A 307 26.87 -30.95 -28.30
C ILE A 307 25.98 -32.12 -28.73
N GLU A 308 26.48 -33.35 -28.56
CA GLU A 308 25.71 -34.56 -28.82
C GLU A 308 24.70 -34.77 -27.69
N LEU A 309 23.45 -34.39 -27.95
CA LEU A 309 22.33 -34.56 -27.01
C LEU A 309 22.00 -36.05 -26.90
N LYS A 310 22.15 -36.61 -25.70
CA LYS A 310 21.69 -37.98 -25.43
C LYS A 310 20.17 -38.06 -25.61
N PRO A 311 19.67 -39.03 -26.39
CA PRO A 311 18.24 -39.18 -26.66
C PRO A 311 17.49 -39.47 -25.35
N ILE A 312 16.44 -38.68 -25.12
CA ILE A 312 15.53 -38.82 -23.99
C ILE A 312 14.78 -40.15 -24.17
N GLU A 313 15.04 -41.11 -23.28
CA GLU A 313 14.26 -42.34 -23.20
C GLU A 313 12.79 -42.00 -22.99
N LYS A 314 11.95 -42.47 -23.91
CA LYS A 314 10.50 -42.34 -23.85
C LYS A 314 9.99 -43.08 -22.62
N ILE A 315 9.57 -42.32 -21.61
CA ILE A 315 8.80 -42.85 -20.49
C ILE A 315 7.43 -43.23 -21.06
N ASN A 316 7.20 -44.53 -21.21
CA ASN A 316 5.91 -45.10 -21.58
C ASN A 316 4.89 -44.83 -20.47
N ASN A 317 4.03 -43.82 -20.69
CA ASN A 317 2.81 -43.66 -19.91
C ASN A 317 1.80 -44.72 -20.34
N THR A 318 1.72 -45.79 -19.57
CA THR A 318 0.64 -46.77 -19.63
C THR A 318 -0.67 -46.12 -19.16
N ALA A 319 -1.62 -46.10 -20.08
CA ALA A 319 -3.01 -45.73 -19.83
C ALA A 319 -3.60 -46.56 -18.69
N SER A 320 -3.93 -45.89 -17.59
CA SER A 320 -4.79 -46.42 -16.54
C SER A 320 -6.13 -45.68 -16.65
N THR A 321 -7.02 -46.27 -17.42
CA THR A 321 -8.44 -45.95 -17.47
C THR A 321 -9.10 -46.48 -16.20
N GLY A 322 -9.64 -45.61 -15.35
CA GLY A 322 -10.62 -46.05 -14.35
C GLY A 322 -10.61 -45.28 -13.03
N SER A 323 -11.81 -44.81 -12.66
CA SER A 323 -12.25 -44.33 -11.35
C SER A 323 -12.04 -42.84 -11.03
N ALA A 324 -13.10 -42.12 -11.36
CA ALA A 324 -13.42 -40.78 -10.89
C ALA A 324 -13.90 -40.78 -9.43
N PHE A 325 -13.77 -39.61 -8.80
CA PHE A 325 -14.36 -39.17 -7.52
C PHE A 325 -13.85 -39.84 -6.23
N ASP A 326 -12.72 -39.37 -5.72
CA ASP A 326 -12.54 -38.83 -4.35
C ASP A 326 -11.03 -38.69 -4.08
N GLN A 327 -10.49 -37.47 -4.20
CA GLN A 327 -9.21 -37.17 -3.56
C GLN A 327 -9.44 -36.08 -2.52
N PRO A 328 -9.12 -36.34 -1.24
CA PRO A 328 -9.19 -35.31 -0.22
C PRO A 328 -8.20 -34.21 -0.60
N VAL A 329 -8.71 -32.98 -0.64
CA VAL A 329 -7.93 -31.75 -0.82
C VAL A 329 -6.73 -31.82 0.11
N LYS A 330 -5.55 -32.13 -0.46
CA LYS A 330 -4.27 -32.01 0.25
C LYS A 330 -4.15 -30.54 0.59
N GLN A 331 -4.36 -30.24 1.87
CA GLN A 331 -4.20 -28.92 2.46
C GLN A 331 -2.89 -28.35 1.94
N ALA A 332 -2.99 -27.24 1.23
CA ALA A 332 -1.83 -26.48 0.79
C ALA A 332 -0.99 -26.21 2.03
N GLN A 333 0.18 -26.85 2.11
CA GLN A 333 1.19 -26.52 3.10
C GLN A 333 1.47 -25.05 2.92
N SER A 334 1.13 -24.25 3.93
CA SER A 334 1.50 -22.85 4.00
C SER A 334 2.99 -22.79 3.73
N VAL A 335 3.37 -22.14 2.63
CA VAL A 335 4.78 -21.85 2.35
C VAL A 335 5.25 -21.04 3.54
N GLU A 336 6.00 -21.70 4.40
CA GLU A 336 6.70 -21.11 5.53
C GLU A 336 7.57 -20.03 4.89
N THR A 337 7.11 -18.79 5.02
CA THR A 337 7.79 -17.64 4.44
C THR A 337 9.13 -17.57 5.18
N LEU A 338 10.23 -17.59 4.42
CA LEU A 338 11.62 -17.66 4.93
C LEU A 338 12.05 -16.43 5.76
N VAL A 339 11.10 -15.63 6.23
CA VAL A 339 11.33 -14.39 6.96
C VAL A 339 10.78 -14.64 8.37
N GLU A 340 11.65 -14.66 9.37
CA GLU A 340 11.28 -15.05 10.75
C GLU A 340 10.24 -14.09 11.35
N THR A 341 10.20 -12.85 10.86
CA THR A 341 9.24 -11.81 11.25
C THR A 341 8.75 -11.05 10.01
N ALA A 342 7.44 -10.82 9.90
CA ALA A 342 6.85 -10.05 8.81
C ALA A 342 7.41 -8.62 8.67
N LEU A 343 8.13 -8.13 9.70
CA LEU A 343 8.73 -6.80 9.79
C LEU A 343 10.17 -6.72 9.25
N GLU A 344 10.85 -7.84 9.00
CA GLU A 344 12.25 -7.88 8.55
C GLU A 344 12.47 -7.13 7.22
N VAL A 345 11.46 -7.11 6.35
CA VAL A 345 11.51 -6.48 5.02
C VAL A 345 11.44 -4.94 5.11
N TYR A 346 11.02 -4.38 6.23
CA TYR A 346 10.82 -2.94 6.40
C TYR A 346 12.08 -2.26 6.93
N ASP A 347 12.29 -1.00 6.52
CA ASP A 347 13.37 -0.17 7.05
C ASP A 347 13.12 0.22 8.51
N ASP A 348 14.18 0.56 9.25
CA ASP A 348 14.11 0.85 10.68
C ASP A 348 13.06 1.91 11.01
N ARG A 349 12.94 2.97 10.18
CA ARG A 349 11.96 4.04 10.40
C ARG A 349 10.52 3.52 10.28
N SER A 350 10.25 2.67 9.30
CA SER A 350 8.95 2.02 9.19
C SER A 350 8.67 1.14 10.40
N VAL A 351 9.63 0.33 10.87
CA VAL A 351 9.44 -0.49 12.08
C VAL A 351 9.17 0.39 13.31
N MET A 352 9.90 1.50 13.49
CA MET A 352 9.69 2.45 14.58
C MET A 352 8.27 3.04 14.57
N HIS A 353 7.71 3.34 13.39
CA HIS A 353 6.33 3.84 13.27
C HIS A 353 5.30 2.84 13.84
N TRP A 354 5.59 1.54 13.84
CA TRP A 354 4.67 0.53 14.37
C TRP A 354 4.71 0.44 15.89
N LEU A 355 5.73 1.01 16.55
CA LEU A 355 5.77 1.14 18.01
C LEU A 355 4.65 2.04 18.56
N SER A 356 4.12 2.96 17.73
CA SER A 356 2.98 3.81 18.09
C SER A 356 1.62 3.27 17.61
N SER A 357 1.55 2.05 17.07
CA SER A 357 0.28 1.43 16.67
C SER A 357 -0.64 1.23 17.87
N ASP A 358 -1.96 1.37 17.71
CA ASP A 358 -2.94 1.03 18.75
C ASP A 358 -3.00 -0.47 19.05
N ASP A 359 -2.56 -1.30 18.09
CA ASP A 359 -2.51 -2.76 18.21
C ASP A 359 -1.30 -3.22 19.05
N ALA A 360 -1.58 -3.85 20.19
CA ALA A 360 -0.56 -4.38 21.08
C ALA A 360 0.34 -5.42 20.41
N GLN A 361 -0.22 -6.28 19.54
CA GLN A 361 0.56 -7.34 18.88
C GLN A 361 1.58 -6.75 17.90
N GLN A 362 1.18 -5.69 17.18
CA GLN A 362 2.08 -4.98 16.26
C GLN A 362 3.19 -4.24 16.99
N ARG A 363 2.88 -3.60 18.12
CA ARG A 363 3.91 -2.93 18.94
C ARG A 363 4.93 -3.92 19.49
N ASP A 364 4.47 -5.07 19.97
CA ASP A 364 5.36 -6.12 20.51
C ASP A 364 6.24 -6.72 19.39
N ALA A 365 5.66 -6.96 18.21
CA ALA A 365 6.42 -7.42 17.04
C ALA A 365 7.47 -6.40 16.61
N ALA A 366 7.12 -5.10 16.54
CA ALA A 366 8.05 -4.03 16.20
C ALA A 366 9.17 -3.88 17.25
N ARG A 367 8.85 -4.05 18.54
CA ARG A 367 9.84 -4.04 19.61
C ARG A 367 10.84 -5.19 19.47
N LEU A 368 10.35 -6.41 19.25
CA LEU A 368 11.22 -7.58 19.05
C LEU A 368 12.09 -7.45 17.81
N GLU A 369 11.56 -6.88 16.73
CA GLU A 369 12.30 -6.59 15.51
C GLU A 369 13.41 -5.56 15.75
N LEU A 370 13.17 -4.50 16.52
CA LEU A 370 14.22 -3.53 16.83
C LEU A 370 15.29 -4.13 17.76
N LEU A 371 14.89 -4.97 18.72
CA LEU A 371 15.84 -5.72 19.56
C LEU A 371 16.71 -6.66 18.72
N SER A 372 16.13 -7.36 17.73
CA SER A 372 16.90 -8.26 16.85
C SER A 372 17.89 -7.49 15.96
N ARG A 373 17.57 -6.24 15.61
CA ARG A 373 18.47 -5.29 14.91
C ARG A 373 19.53 -4.65 15.81
N GLY A 374 19.56 -5.00 17.09
CA GLY A 374 20.57 -4.51 18.04
C GLY A 374 20.23 -3.18 18.72
N PHE A 375 18.99 -2.69 18.61
CA PHE A 375 18.55 -1.56 19.41
C PHE A 375 18.45 -1.98 20.88
N ASN A 376 18.95 -1.13 21.78
CA ASN A 376 18.76 -1.33 23.21
C ASN A 376 17.44 -0.70 23.70
N ASP A 377 17.00 -1.03 24.92
CA ASP A 377 15.73 -0.53 25.47
C ASP A 377 15.64 1.01 25.49
N SER A 378 16.73 1.72 25.79
CA SER A 378 16.74 3.19 25.79
C SER A 378 16.56 3.77 24.37
N GLN A 379 17.14 3.13 23.36
CA GLN A 379 16.94 3.51 21.96
C GLN A 379 15.52 3.18 21.49
N ILE A 380 14.91 2.11 22.01
CA ILE A 380 13.51 1.79 21.74
C ILE A 380 12.60 2.86 22.34
N ASP A 381 12.85 3.30 23.58
CA ASP A 381 12.09 4.39 24.20
C ASP A 381 12.19 5.69 23.40
N PHE A 382 13.38 5.98 22.85
CA PHE A 382 13.58 7.12 21.95
C PHE A 382 12.83 6.95 20.63
N SER A 383 12.79 5.72 20.10
CA SER A 383 12.04 5.39 18.90
C SER A 383 10.53 5.57 19.09
N ILE A 384 10.00 5.29 20.28
CA ILE A 384 8.59 5.54 20.64
C ILE A 384 8.30 7.04 20.57
N ASN A 385 9.14 7.87 21.20
CA ASN A 385 8.97 9.33 21.16
C ASN A 385 9.11 9.90 19.75
N LEU A 386 10.05 9.36 18.97
CA LEU A 386 10.28 9.71 17.57
C LEU A 386 9.06 9.39 16.68
N ALA A 387 8.45 8.23 16.87
CA ALA A 387 7.31 7.75 16.08
C ALA A 387 5.96 8.29 16.55
N HIS A 388 5.93 9.03 17.68
CA HIS A 388 4.69 9.48 18.28
C HIS A 388 3.83 10.31 17.30
N PRO A 389 2.51 10.09 17.18
CA PRO A 389 1.67 10.78 16.19
C PRO A 389 1.55 12.30 16.43
N ASP A 390 1.54 12.72 17.70
CA ASP A 390 1.51 14.15 18.06
C ASP A 390 2.87 14.82 17.82
N ALA A 391 2.87 15.87 16.99
CA ALA A 391 4.05 16.68 16.68
C ALA A 391 4.62 17.41 17.91
N SER A 392 3.79 17.72 18.91
CA SER A 392 4.21 18.41 20.14
C SER A 392 5.15 17.53 20.96
N VAL A 393 4.86 16.23 21.04
CA VAL A 393 5.72 15.24 21.72
C VAL A 393 7.04 15.08 20.97
N ARG A 394 7.00 14.98 19.65
CA ARG A 394 8.22 14.91 18.82
C ARG A 394 9.08 16.16 18.96
N LEU A 395 8.47 17.34 18.99
CA LEU A 395 9.17 18.60 19.21
C LEU A 395 9.82 18.67 20.60
N HIS A 396 9.12 18.20 21.64
CA HIS A 396 9.69 18.07 22.98
C HIS A 396 10.93 17.16 22.97
N PHE A 397 10.82 16.00 22.33
CA PHE A 397 11.91 15.04 22.18
C PHE A 397 13.15 15.63 21.49
N VAL A 398 12.98 16.43 20.42
CA VAL A 398 14.10 17.14 19.77
C VAL A 398 14.84 18.04 20.76
N ASN A 399 14.12 18.75 21.63
CA ASN A 399 14.72 19.61 22.64
C ASN A 399 15.43 18.79 23.74
N GLU A 400 14.88 17.65 24.13
CA GLU A 400 15.50 16.75 25.12
C GLU A 400 16.77 16.08 24.60
N LEU A 401 16.77 15.64 23.33
CA LEU A 401 17.95 15.03 22.69
C LEU A 401 19.19 15.91 22.81
N SER A 402 19.04 17.24 22.67
CA SER A 402 20.15 18.18 22.79
C SER A 402 20.77 18.27 24.20
N ARG A 403 20.04 17.80 25.22
CA ARG A 403 20.44 17.85 26.63
C ARG A 403 21.04 16.54 27.12
N HIS A 404 20.75 15.43 26.45
CA HIS A 404 21.33 14.13 26.77
C HIS A 404 22.77 14.03 26.26
N GLN A 405 23.73 13.85 27.18
CA GLN A 405 25.15 13.72 26.84
C GLN A 405 25.55 12.28 26.53
N ASP A 406 24.77 11.31 27.03
CA ASP A 406 25.10 9.88 26.94
C ASP A 406 24.74 9.27 25.58
N ILE A 407 24.01 10.02 24.74
CA ILE A 407 23.46 9.52 23.48
C ILE A 407 23.80 10.52 22.39
N ASP A 408 24.40 10.05 21.31
CA ASP A 408 24.66 10.89 20.14
C ASP A 408 23.31 11.31 19.51
N PRO A 409 22.96 12.61 19.51
CA PRO A 409 21.69 13.06 18.97
C PRO A 409 21.64 13.03 17.43
N ARG A 410 22.79 12.98 16.75
CA ARG A 410 22.87 13.10 15.28
C ARG A 410 22.04 12.05 14.53
N PRO A 411 22.16 10.73 14.78
CA PRO A 411 21.37 9.73 14.06
C PRO A 411 19.86 9.93 14.24
N TRP A 412 19.42 10.33 15.44
CA TRP A 412 18.02 10.61 15.75
C TRP A 412 17.49 11.84 15.02
N LEU A 413 18.26 12.94 15.06
CA LEU A 413 17.93 14.17 14.33
C LEU A 413 17.87 13.94 12.82
N LYS A 414 18.70 13.06 12.28
CA LYS A 414 18.68 12.66 10.86
C LYS A 414 17.39 11.94 10.49
N LEU A 415 16.84 11.08 11.36
CA LEU A 415 15.54 10.44 11.11
C LEU A 415 14.39 11.47 11.11
N MET A 416 14.48 12.52 11.94
CA MET A 416 13.48 13.58 12.07
C MET A 416 13.55 14.67 11.00
N TRP A 417 14.59 14.66 10.17
CA TRP A 417 14.85 15.72 9.20
C TRP A 417 13.74 15.85 8.13
N GLY A 418 13.00 14.77 7.91
CA GLY A 418 11.92 14.60 6.95
C GLY A 418 10.63 14.25 7.67
N ASP A 419 10.48 14.78 8.88
CA ASP A 419 9.21 14.80 9.61
C ASP A 419 8.17 15.56 8.78
N GLU A 420 6.90 15.15 8.87
CA GLU A 420 5.80 15.81 8.17
C GLU A 420 5.57 17.24 8.71
N SER A 421 5.79 17.43 10.02
CA SER A 421 5.62 18.73 10.69
C SER A 421 6.78 19.66 10.40
N ARG A 422 6.45 20.83 9.84
CA ARG A 422 7.40 21.93 9.60
C ARG A 422 8.10 22.38 10.89
N GLU A 423 7.38 22.43 12.00
CA GLU A 423 7.90 22.91 13.28
C GLU A 423 8.98 21.97 13.83
N VAL A 424 8.76 20.66 13.71
CA VAL A 424 9.74 19.63 14.08
C VAL A 424 10.99 19.77 13.22
N ARG A 425 10.84 19.91 11.89
CA ARG A 425 12.00 20.12 10.99
C ARG A 425 12.81 21.37 11.36
N LEU A 426 12.14 22.49 11.63
CA LEU A 426 12.81 23.74 12.05
C LEU A 426 13.55 23.58 13.40
N ALA A 427 12.96 22.86 14.35
CA ALA A 427 13.60 22.55 15.62
C ALA A 427 14.85 21.68 15.42
N VAL A 428 14.74 20.62 14.61
CA VAL A 428 15.85 19.72 14.26
C VAL A 428 17.02 20.51 13.65
N ILE A 429 16.76 21.39 12.69
CA ILE A 429 17.80 22.23 12.07
C ILE A 429 18.44 23.18 13.07
N SER A 430 17.67 23.71 14.01
CA SER A 430 18.18 24.58 15.07
C SER A 430 19.11 23.82 16.01
N VAL A 431 18.75 22.59 16.39
CA VAL A 431 19.59 21.71 17.21
C VAL A 431 20.84 21.28 16.43
N LEU A 432 20.71 20.84 15.17
CA LEU A 432 21.86 20.50 14.31
C LEU A 432 22.83 21.67 14.15
N GLY A 433 22.32 22.90 14.00
CA GLY A 433 23.13 24.10 13.93
C GLY A 433 23.89 24.41 15.23
N SER A 434 23.37 23.96 16.38
CA SER A 434 24.06 24.08 17.67
C SER A 434 25.12 23.00 17.89
N LEU A 435 24.95 21.82 17.27
CA LEU A 435 25.92 20.72 17.30
C LEU A 435 27.13 21.11 16.46
N ARG A 436 28.19 21.58 17.14
CA ARG A 436 29.43 22.01 16.47
C ARG A 436 30.09 20.81 15.77
N GLY A 437 30.35 20.94 14.48
CA GLY A 437 31.08 19.92 13.71
C GLY A 437 31.12 20.20 12.20
N HIS A 438 32.13 19.65 11.51
CA HIS A 438 32.14 19.66 10.04
C HIS A 438 30.97 18.82 9.49
N ASP A 439 30.67 17.69 10.14
CA ASP A 439 29.65 16.73 9.71
C ASP A 439 28.25 17.35 9.69
N ALA A 440 27.87 18.05 10.76
CA ALA A 440 26.59 18.78 10.83
C ALA A 440 26.46 19.82 9.70
N THR A 441 27.57 20.45 9.31
CA THR A 441 27.57 21.42 8.20
C THR A 441 27.36 20.72 6.85
N SER A 442 27.98 19.55 6.62
CA SER A 442 27.75 18.77 5.39
C SER A 442 26.33 18.22 5.32
N GLU A 443 25.79 17.75 6.44
CA GLU A 443 24.40 17.25 6.52
C GLU A 443 23.40 18.36 6.23
N LEU A 444 23.58 19.56 6.80
CA LEU A 444 22.75 20.73 6.50
C LEU A 444 22.81 21.14 5.01
N ARG A 445 23.97 21.00 4.35
CA ARG A 445 24.08 21.26 2.90
C ARG A 445 23.35 20.20 2.07
N GLN A 446 23.44 18.94 2.46
CA GLN A 446 22.70 17.86 1.83
C GLN A 446 21.19 18.06 2.02
N LEU A 447 20.76 18.48 3.20
CA LEU A 447 19.37 18.83 3.49
C LEU A 447 18.85 19.94 2.60
N MET A 448 19.64 20.99 2.40
CA MET A 448 19.25 22.13 1.58
C MET A 448 18.89 21.75 0.14
N SER A 449 19.48 20.69 -0.43
CA SER A 449 19.16 20.25 -1.79
C SER A 449 17.87 19.43 -1.89
N GLN A 450 17.38 18.89 -0.76
CA GLN A 450 16.20 18.03 -0.70
C GLN A 450 14.97 18.76 -0.15
N GLU A 451 15.17 19.81 0.64
CA GLU A 451 14.10 20.55 1.30
C GLU A 451 13.26 21.36 0.29
N ARG A 452 11.93 21.19 0.37
CA ARG A 452 10.95 21.85 -0.50
C ARG A 452 10.32 23.06 0.15
N ASP A 453 10.30 23.11 1.48
CA ASP A 453 9.71 24.21 2.23
C ASP A 453 10.65 25.43 2.24
N PRO A 454 10.23 26.58 1.68
CA PRO A 454 11.09 27.76 1.60
C PRO A 454 11.48 28.33 2.97
N MET A 455 10.65 28.18 4.00
CA MET A 455 10.96 28.65 5.35
C MET A 455 12.05 27.80 5.99
N VAL A 456 11.96 26.48 5.81
CA VAL A 456 12.95 25.53 6.32
C VAL A 456 14.27 25.72 5.59
N ALA A 457 14.24 25.86 4.26
CA ALA A 457 15.42 26.14 3.44
C ALA A 457 16.09 27.48 3.79
N ALA A 458 15.31 28.52 4.14
CA ALA A 458 15.85 29.79 4.63
C ALA A 458 16.57 29.59 5.97
N LYS A 459 15.95 28.87 6.92
CA LYS A 459 16.55 28.56 8.22
C LYS A 459 17.86 27.79 8.08
N ILE A 460 17.95 26.82 7.15
CA ILE A 460 19.18 26.07 6.87
C ILE A 460 20.29 27.02 6.36
N ARG A 461 19.96 27.96 5.46
CA ARG A 461 20.93 28.96 4.99
C ARG A 461 21.45 29.83 6.13
N ASP A 462 20.55 30.31 6.98
CA ASP A 462 20.91 31.16 8.12
C ASP A 462 21.84 30.43 9.09
N THR A 463 21.55 29.15 9.41
CA THR A 463 22.42 28.35 10.29
C THR A 463 23.78 28.08 9.65
N LEU A 464 23.85 27.84 8.34
CA LEU A 464 25.11 27.67 7.61
C LEU A 464 25.95 28.96 7.58
N GLU A 465 25.34 30.15 7.43
CA GLU A 465 26.06 31.43 7.47
C GLU A 465 26.57 31.76 8.88
N LEU A 466 25.76 31.53 9.92
CA LEU A 466 26.20 31.68 11.31
C LEU A 466 27.41 30.77 11.62
N GLY A 467 27.39 29.53 11.12
CA GLY A 467 28.51 28.60 11.25
C GLY A 467 29.81 29.09 10.58
N LYS A 468 29.73 29.91 9.52
CA LYS A 468 30.91 30.52 8.88
C LYS A 468 31.48 31.67 9.73
N GLN A 469 30.62 32.47 10.36
CA GLN A 469 31.06 33.61 11.17
C GLN A 469 31.82 33.16 12.42
N VAL A 470 31.38 32.09 13.08
CA VAL A 470 32.05 31.56 14.29
C VAL A 470 33.44 30.97 14.02
N ARG A 471 33.74 30.60 12.76
CA ARG A 471 35.05 30.03 12.38
C ARG A 471 36.08 31.09 11.98
N ARG A 472 35.67 32.34 11.78
CA ARG A 472 36.56 33.48 11.55
C ARG A 472 36.93 34.07 12.89
#